data_AF-A0A2V9ZFZ5-F1
#
_entry.id   AF-A0A2V9ZFZ5-F1
#
_cell.length_a   1.000
_cell.length_b   1.000
_cell.length_c   1.000
_cell.angle_alpha   90.00
_cell.angle_beta   90.00
_cell.angle_gamma   90.00
#
_symmetry.space_group_name_H-M   'P 1'
#
loop_
_entity.id
_entity.type
_entity.pdbx_description
1 polymer ?
#
loop_
_entity_poly.entity_id
_entity_poly.type
_entity_poly.pdbx_seq_one_letter_code
_entity_poly.pdbx_strand_id
1 'polypeptide(L)'
;FLDEVVPELEENACRYFAVAPESVLGDYVNMNTGVMLMNTARLRESLPKFRDYVSENLAALEAESWDEAAYRWFYRDENGPMWDRLRPELNWKPYWGENPAAKIIHFHGPKPFQRDYIDSHWPELREHSGGAYLAEVERWSRLLEEAR
;
A
#
# COMPACT_ATOMS: atom_id res chain seq x y z
N PHE A 1 4.02 -16.02 -13.96
CA PHE A 1 3.87 -14.94 -12.97
C PHE A 1 5.17 -14.18 -12.74
N LEU A 2 6.29 -14.84 -12.38
CA LEU A 2 7.58 -14.15 -12.21
C LEU A 2 7.96 -13.32 -13.45
N ASP A 3 7.90 -13.91 -14.64
CA ASP A 3 8.32 -13.25 -15.89
C ASP A 3 7.36 -12.14 -16.37
N GLU A 4 6.14 -12.05 -15.83
CA GLU A 4 5.17 -11.00 -16.21
C GLU A 4 5.29 -9.75 -15.33
N VAL A 5 5.66 -9.94 -14.06
CA VAL A 5 5.80 -8.85 -13.07
C VAL A 5 7.16 -8.15 -13.22
N VAL A 6 8.20 -8.91 -13.56
CA VAL A 6 9.58 -8.39 -13.65
C VAL A 6 9.74 -7.28 -14.70
N PRO A 7 9.24 -7.40 -15.95
CA PRO A 7 9.42 -6.35 -16.96
C PRO A 7 8.78 -5.02 -16.56
N GLU A 8 7.57 -5.05 -16.01
CA GLU A 8 6.84 -3.84 -15.59
C GLU A 8 7.54 -3.13 -14.42
N LEU A 9 8.18 -3.88 -13.51
CA LEU A 9 8.94 -3.31 -12.41
C LEU A 9 10.34 -2.83 -12.85
N GLU A 10 10.97 -3.48 -13.82
CA GLU A 10 12.26 -3.07 -14.38
C GLU A 10 12.17 -1.75 -15.14
N GLU A 11 11.05 -1.49 -15.81
CA GLU A 11 10.78 -0.22 -16.48
C GLU A 11 10.58 0.94 -15.49
N ASN A 12 10.17 0.67 -14.25
CA ASN A 12 9.91 1.68 -13.22
C ASN A 12 11.15 1.94 -12.35
N ALA A 13 12.13 2.64 -12.91
CA ALA A 13 13.32 3.05 -12.16
C ALA A 13 12.94 4.05 -11.05
N CYS A 14 13.20 3.70 -9.79
CA CYS A 14 12.98 4.58 -8.65
C CYS A 14 14.28 4.96 -7.93
N ARG A 15 14.34 6.19 -7.40
CA ARG A 15 15.52 6.64 -6.64
C ARG A 15 15.57 5.98 -5.28
N TYR A 16 14.48 6.04 -4.52
CA TYR A 16 14.36 5.39 -3.20
C TYR A 16 13.31 4.29 -3.24
N PHE A 17 12.09 4.66 -3.59
CA PHE A 17 10.99 3.74 -3.77
C PHE A 17 9.89 4.37 -4.63
N ALA A 18 9.04 3.52 -5.22
CA ALA A 18 7.81 3.93 -5.88
C ALA A 18 6.59 3.34 -5.15
N VAL A 19 5.54 4.16 -5.02
CA VAL A 19 4.30 3.83 -4.28
C VAL A 19 3.06 4.36 -5.01
N ALA A 20 1.93 3.72 -4.74
CA ALA A 20 0.63 4.13 -5.25
C ALA A 20 -0.11 5.04 -4.24
N PRO A 21 -1.16 5.76 -4.67
CA PRO A 21 -2.00 6.56 -3.78
C PRO A 21 -2.69 5.73 -2.69
N GLU A 22 -2.97 6.34 -1.55
CA GLU A 22 -3.67 5.73 -0.41
C GLU A 22 -5.17 5.61 -0.68
N SER A 23 -5.91 6.73 -0.72
CA SER A 23 -7.38 6.67 -0.78
C SER A 23 -7.98 7.31 -2.03
N VAL A 24 -7.41 8.40 -2.54
CA VAL A 24 -7.91 9.10 -3.73
C VAL A 24 -7.05 8.77 -4.94
N LEU A 25 -7.68 8.27 -6.01
CA LEU A 25 -6.98 8.01 -7.27
C LEU A 25 -6.33 9.30 -7.79
N GLY A 26 -5.00 9.27 -7.97
CA GLY A 26 -4.21 10.40 -8.45
C GLY A 26 -3.55 11.25 -7.36
N ASP A 27 -3.90 11.05 -6.09
CA ASP A 27 -3.23 11.73 -4.98
C ASP A 27 -1.97 10.96 -4.54
N TYR A 28 -0.85 11.24 -5.21
CA TYR A 28 0.43 10.64 -4.87
C TYR A 28 1.15 11.34 -3.70
N VAL A 29 0.58 12.40 -3.13
CA VAL A 29 1.12 13.03 -1.91
C VAL A 29 0.70 12.22 -0.69
N ASN A 30 -0.54 11.75 -0.68
CA ASN A 30 -1.03 10.76 0.27
C ASN A 30 -0.83 9.35 -0.31
N MET A 31 0.43 8.89 -0.21
CA MET A 31 0.86 7.58 -0.71
C MET A 31 0.58 6.45 0.27
N ASN A 32 0.53 5.21 -0.23
CA ASN A 32 0.37 4.01 0.59
C ASN A 32 1.56 3.06 0.49
N THR A 33 2.00 2.56 1.65
CA THR A 33 3.14 1.64 1.80
C THR A 33 2.79 0.16 1.68
N GLY A 34 1.51 -0.19 1.46
CA GLY A 34 1.08 -1.60 1.34
C GLY A 34 1.72 -2.36 0.18
N VAL A 35 2.13 -1.66 -0.88
CA VAL A 35 2.97 -2.19 -1.96
C VAL A 35 3.99 -1.14 -2.36
N MET A 36 5.27 -1.52 -2.34
CA MET A 36 6.39 -0.63 -2.67
C MET A 36 7.35 -1.33 -3.64
N LEU A 37 7.77 -0.62 -4.69
CA LEU A 37 8.99 -0.98 -5.44
C LEU A 37 10.16 -0.25 -4.79
N MET A 38 11.21 -0.97 -4.40
CA MET A 38 12.27 -0.42 -3.54
C MET A 38 13.65 -0.50 -4.16
N ASN A 39 14.36 0.63 -4.20
CA ASN A 39 15.78 0.68 -4.47
C ASN A 39 16.56 0.39 -3.17
N THR A 40 16.77 -0.89 -2.89
CA THR A 40 17.38 -1.33 -1.63
C THR A 40 18.81 -0.81 -1.42
N ALA A 41 19.56 -0.56 -2.49
CA ALA A 41 20.89 0.03 -2.40
C ALA A 41 20.82 1.46 -1.83
N ARG A 42 19.95 2.30 -2.40
CA ARG A 42 19.75 3.69 -1.95
C ARG A 42 19.11 3.78 -0.58
N LEU A 43 18.14 2.92 -0.28
CA LEU A 43 17.53 2.87 1.06
C LEU A 43 18.52 2.45 2.14
N ARG A 44 19.48 1.56 1.82
CA ARG A 44 20.53 1.17 2.77
C ARG A 44 21.46 2.35 3.12
N GLU A 45 21.70 3.25 2.18
CA GLU A 45 22.49 4.48 2.42
C GLU A 45 21.80 5.42 3.42
N SER A 46 20.48 5.58 3.32
CA SER A 46 19.69 6.44 4.23
C SER A 46 19.23 5.75 5.52
N LEU A 47 19.35 4.42 5.61
CA LEU A 47 18.81 3.62 6.71
C LEU A 47 19.22 4.09 8.12
N PRO A 48 20.49 4.44 8.41
CA PRO A 48 20.86 4.93 9.74
C PRO A 48 20.05 6.18 10.15
N LYS A 49 20.00 7.18 9.26
CA LYS A 49 19.25 8.42 9.50
C LYS A 49 17.74 8.17 9.61
N PHE A 50 17.21 7.26 8.80
CA PHE A 50 15.80 6.90 8.85
C PHE A 50 15.42 6.25 10.19
N ARG A 51 16.29 5.37 10.72
CA ARG A 51 16.08 4.74 12.03
C ARG A 51 16.14 5.73 13.18
N ASP A 52 17.08 6.68 13.12
CA ASP A 52 17.18 7.74 14.11
C ASP A 52 15.91 8.60 14.08
N TYR A 53 15.47 9.01 12.90
CA TYR A 53 14.24 9.77 12.71
C TYR A 53 13.00 9.04 13.24
N VAL A 54 12.83 7.75 12.92
CA VAL A 54 11.70 6.96 13.45
C VAL A 54 11.74 6.87 14.97
N SER A 55 12.93 6.69 15.56
CA SER A 55 13.08 6.59 17.01
C SER A 55 12.73 7.91 17.71
N GLU A 56 13.12 9.04 17.13
CA GLU A 56 12.85 10.38 17.66
C GLU A 56 11.37 10.78 17.53
N ASN A 57 10.65 10.23 16.55
CA ASN A 57 9.29 10.64 16.20
C ASN A 57 8.23 9.54 16.45
N LEU A 58 8.59 8.43 17.09
CA LEU A 58 7.77 7.20 17.13
C LEU A 58 6.32 7.44 17.55
N ALA A 59 6.08 8.20 18.63
CA ALA A 59 4.73 8.47 19.11
C ALA A 59 3.87 9.28 18.13
N ALA A 60 4.49 10.21 17.39
CA ALA A 60 3.79 11.00 16.39
C ALA A 60 3.49 10.18 15.12
N LEU A 61 4.43 9.30 14.73
CA LEU A 61 4.26 8.39 13.60
C LEU A 61 3.16 7.35 13.88
N GLU A 62 3.13 6.78 15.08
CA GLU A 62 2.06 5.87 15.53
C GLU A 62 0.68 6.53 15.47
N ALA A 63 0.58 7.79 15.90
CA ALA A 63 -0.68 8.52 15.91
C ALA A 63 -1.22 8.83 14.50
N GLU A 64 -0.36 8.82 13.48
CA GLU A 64 -0.77 9.06 12.08
C GLU A 64 -1.02 7.74 11.34
N SER A 65 0.03 7.00 10.99
CA SER A 65 -0.10 5.76 10.21
C SER A 65 1.16 4.88 10.21
N TRP A 66 1.88 4.83 11.34
CA TRP A 66 3.06 3.98 11.54
C TRP A 66 4.12 4.12 10.44
N ASP A 67 4.31 3.08 9.63
CA ASP A 67 5.30 3.02 8.57
C ASP A 67 4.95 3.97 7.41
N GLU A 68 3.68 4.11 7.08
CA GLU A 68 3.25 5.01 6.00
C GLU A 68 3.60 6.47 6.35
N ALA A 69 3.31 6.88 7.59
CA ALA A 69 3.74 8.18 8.10
C ALA A 69 5.28 8.30 8.11
N ALA A 70 5.99 7.26 8.56
CA ALA A 70 7.46 7.29 8.62
C ALA A 70 8.09 7.54 7.25
N TYR A 71 7.65 6.81 6.23
CA TYR A 71 8.14 7.01 4.86
C TYR A 71 7.71 8.37 4.30
N ARG A 72 6.45 8.78 4.50
CA ARG A 72 5.88 10.04 4.00
C ARG A 72 6.56 11.28 4.56
N TRP A 73 6.93 11.24 5.84
CA TRP A 73 7.54 12.36 6.56
C TRP A 73 9.04 12.43 6.28
N PHE A 74 9.74 11.30 6.33
CA PHE A 74 11.21 11.28 6.18
C PHE A 74 11.65 11.48 4.72
N TYR A 75 10.97 10.87 3.75
CA TYR A 75 11.34 10.97 2.32
C TYR A 75 10.61 12.14 1.64
N ARG A 76 10.84 13.34 2.16
CA ARG A 76 10.31 14.60 1.64
C ARG A 76 11.32 15.70 1.87
N ASP A 77 11.41 16.65 0.94
CA ASP A 77 12.22 17.86 1.07
C ASP A 77 11.42 19.12 0.69
N GLU A 78 12.08 20.27 0.60
CA GLU A 78 11.46 21.54 0.23
C GLU A 78 10.81 21.55 -1.16
N ASN A 79 11.17 20.60 -2.03
CA ASN A 79 10.61 20.42 -3.37
C ASN A 79 9.46 19.40 -3.40
N GLY A 80 9.16 18.77 -2.25
CA GLY A 80 8.03 17.86 -2.08
C GLY A 80 8.45 16.40 -1.88
N PRO A 81 7.56 15.45 -2.25
CA PRO A 81 7.83 14.02 -2.13
C PRO A 81 9.11 13.56 -2.82
N MET A 82 9.88 12.69 -2.17
CA MET A 82 11.08 12.07 -2.76
C MET A 82 10.83 10.64 -3.28
N TRP A 83 9.58 10.21 -3.34
CA TRP A 83 9.17 8.91 -3.89
C TRP A 83 8.62 9.04 -5.30
N ASP A 84 8.79 7.95 -6.05
CA ASP A 84 8.33 7.80 -7.42
C ASP A 84 6.91 7.23 -7.47
N ARG A 85 6.26 7.30 -8.64
CA ARG A 85 4.87 6.86 -8.81
C ARG A 85 4.82 5.38 -9.22
N LEU A 86 4.13 4.58 -8.43
CA LEU A 86 3.70 3.24 -8.82
C LEU A 86 2.26 3.31 -9.31
N ARG A 87 1.96 2.64 -10.43
CA ARG A 87 0.60 2.61 -10.97
C ARG A 87 -0.38 2.02 -9.94
N PRO A 88 -1.62 2.54 -9.81
CA PRO A 88 -2.56 2.06 -8.79
C PRO A 88 -2.96 0.58 -8.92
N GLU A 89 -2.87 -0.01 -10.12
CA GLU A 89 -3.21 -1.41 -10.39
C GLU A 89 -2.27 -2.41 -9.70
N LEU A 90 -1.09 -1.96 -9.26
CA LEU A 90 -0.15 -2.75 -8.45
C LEU A 90 -0.42 -2.61 -6.94
N ASN A 91 -1.42 -1.81 -6.54
CA ASN A 91 -1.84 -1.64 -5.14
C ASN A 91 -3.34 -1.31 -5.10
N TRP A 92 -4.15 -2.12 -5.81
CA TRP A 92 -5.54 -1.81 -6.07
C TRP A 92 -6.40 -2.11 -4.85
N LYS A 93 -7.21 -1.15 -4.43
CA LYS A 93 -8.04 -1.25 -3.23
C LYS A 93 -9.47 -1.62 -3.67
N PRO A 94 -10.07 -2.70 -3.15
CA PRO A 94 -11.36 -3.18 -3.64
C PRO A 94 -12.49 -2.14 -3.59
N TYR A 95 -12.45 -1.22 -2.62
CA TYR A 95 -13.44 -0.15 -2.51
C TYR A 95 -13.38 0.89 -3.65
N TRP A 96 -12.33 0.89 -4.47
CA TRP A 96 -12.30 1.64 -5.73
C TRP A 96 -13.13 1.00 -6.85
N GLY A 97 -13.67 -0.20 -6.61
CA GLY A 97 -14.50 -0.93 -7.57
C GLY A 97 -13.72 -1.99 -8.34
N GLU A 98 -14.40 -2.59 -9.31
CA GLU A 98 -13.83 -3.62 -10.19
C GLU A 98 -12.83 -2.99 -11.16
N ASN A 99 -11.68 -3.65 -11.33
CA ASN A 99 -10.70 -3.25 -12.32
C ASN A 99 -9.99 -4.49 -12.90
N PRO A 100 -10.29 -4.87 -14.16
CA PRO A 100 -9.66 -6.05 -14.78
C PRO A 100 -8.16 -5.87 -15.05
N ALA A 101 -7.64 -4.63 -15.01
CA ALA A 101 -6.21 -4.36 -15.12
C ALA A 101 -5.46 -4.48 -13.78
N ALA A 102 -6.18 -4.58 -12.65
CA ALA A 102 -5.56 -4.77 -11.33
C ALA A 102 -4.75 -6.07 -11.28
N LYS A 103 -3.49 -5.96 -10.83
CA LYS A 103 -2.55 -7.07 -10.71
C LYS A 103 -2.38 -7.52 -9.27
N ILE A 104 -2.44 -6.57 -8.33
CA ILE A 104 -2.35 -6.83 -6.89
C ILE A 104 -3.54 -6.17 -6.21
N ILE A 105 -4.31 -6.99 -5.48
CA ILE A 105 -5.42 -6.53 -4.65
C ILE A 105 -4.92 -6.33 -3.22
N HIS A 106 -5.08 -5.13 -2.71
CA HIS A 106 -4.74 -4.77 -1.33
C HIS A 106 -6.03 -4.50 -0.53
N PHE A 107 -6.36 -5.42 0.37
CA PHE A 107 -7.41 -5.21 1.39
C PHE A 107 -6.92 -4.19 2.44
N HIS A 108 -6.95 -2.90 2.07
CA HIS A 108 -6.45 -1.79 2.87
C HIS A 108 -7.13 -1.73 4.24
N GLY A 109 -8.47 -1.71 4.25
CA GLY A 109 -9.28 -1.81 5.47
C GLY A 109 -9.52 -3.25 5.92
N PRO A 110 -10.78 -3.73 5.96
CA PRO A 110 -11.13 -5.00 6.58
C PRO A 110 -10.50 -6.18 5.84
N LYS A 111 -9.87 -7.07 6.58
CA LYS A 111 -9.26 -8.29 6.03
C LYS A 111 -10.34 -9.30 5.66
N PRO A 112 -10.08 -10.22 4.71
CA PRO A 112 -11.11 -11.14 4.21
C PRO A 112 -11.84 -11.97 5.28
N PHE A 113 -11.13 -12.38 6.33
CA PHE A 113 -11.73 -13.16 7.43
C PHE A 113 -12.69 -12.33 8.32
N GLN A 114 -12.67 -11.00 8.21
CA GLN A 114 -13.50 -10.11 9.01
C GLN A 114 -14.88 -9.87 8.39
N ARG A 115 -15.14 -10.33 7.14
CA ARG A 115 -16.32 -9.94 6.33
C ARG A 115 -17.65 -10.04 7.10
N ASP A 116 -17.84 -11.11 7.86
CA ASP A 116 -19.12 -11.45 8.49
C ASP A 116 -19.36 -10.67 9.79
N TYR A 117 -18.34 -9.93 10.25
CA TYR A 117 -18.31 -9.26 11.55
C TYR A 117 -17.98 -7.77 11.45
N ILE A 118 -17.80 -7.21 10.25
CA ILE A 118 -17.48 -5.78 10.05
C ILE A 118 -18.46 -4.91 10.83
N ASP A 119 -19.75 -5.11 10.62
CA ASP A 119 -20.77 -4.25 11.23
C ASP A 119 -20.88 -4.39 12.76
N SER A 120 -20.45 -5.53 13.32
CA SER A 120 -20.61 -5.82 14.75
C SER A 120 -19.35 -5.55 15.57
N HIS A 121 -18.16 -5.74 14.99
CA HIS A 121 -16.89 -5.68 15.70
C HIS A 121 -15.96 -4.57 15.18
N TRP A 122 -16.13 -4.14 13.92
CA TRP A 122 -15.27 -3.13 13.27
C TRP A 122 -16.06 -2.16 12.39
N PRO A 123 -17.10 -1.49 12.94
CA PRO A 123 -17.96 -0.60 12.15
C PRO A 123 -17.18 0.53 11.48
N GLU A 124 -16.04 0.94 12.04
CA GLU A 124 -15.13 1.92 11.46
C GLU A 124 -14.52 1.48 10.11
N LEU A 125 -14.38 0.17 9.87
CA LEU A 125 -13.82 -0.35 8.62
C LEU A 125 -14.84 -0.43 7.48
N ARG A 126 -16.12 -0.14 7.77
CA ARG A 126 -17.22 -0.28 6.80
C ARG A 126 -17.00 0.55 5.54
N GLU A 127 -16.40 1.73 5.66
CA GLU A 127 -16.14 2.60 4.50
C GLU A 127 -15.19 1.97 3.47
N HIS A 128 -14.35 1.03 3.89
CA HIS A 128 -13.43 0.29 3.03
C HIS A 128 -13.99 -1.06 2.54
N SER A 129 -15.25 -1.37 2.84
CA SER A 129 -15.93 -2.61 2.44
C SER A 129 -16.87 -2.45 1.24
N GLY A 130 -16.87 -1.28 0.59
CA GLY A 130 -17.65 -1.01 -0.62
C GLY A 130 -17.01 -1.56 -1.91
N GLY A 131 -17.57 -1.15 -3.05
CA GLY A 131 -17.04 -1.51 -4.37
C GLY A 131 -17.01 -3.02 -4.61
N ALA A 132 -15.83 -3.53 -5.01
CA ALA A 132 -15.61 -4.95 -5.31
C ALA A 132 -15.18 -5.79 -4.08
N TYR A 133 -15.26 -5.24 -2.86
CA TYR A 133 -14.74 -5.88 -1.65
C TYR A 133 -15.22 -7.32 -1.46
N LEU A 134 -16.55 -7.56 -1.47
CA LEU A 134 -17.10 -8.90 -1.24
C LEU A 134 -16.67 -9.90 -2.33
N ALA A 135 -16.68 -9.47 -3.60
CA ALA A 135 -16.24 -10.30 -4.72
C ALA A 135 -14.75 -10.69 -4.61
N GLU A 136 -13.89 -9.75 -4.21
CA GLU A 136 -12.47 -10.04 -3.99
C GLU A 136 -12.24 -10.91 -2.75
N VAL A 137 -13.06 -10.77 -1.71
CA VAL A 137 -13.04 -11.66 -0.53
C VAL A 137 -13.43 -13.10 -0.91
N GLU A 138 -14.45 -13.28 -1.77
CA GLU A 138 -14.82 -14.60 -2.31
C GLU A 138 -13.70 -15.20 -3.17
N ARG A 139 -13.08 -14.38 -4.02
CA ARG A 139 -11.91 -14.80 -4.82
C ARG A 139 -10.74 -15.22 -3.93
N TRP A 140 -10.41 -14.43 -2.92
CA TRP A 140 -9.36 -14.76 -1.95
C TRP A 140 -9.67 -16.06 -1.20
N SER A 141 -10.93 -16.27 -0.81
CA SER A 141 -11.36 -17.48 -0.10
C SER A 141 -11.15 -18.75 -0.95
N ARG A 142 -11.52 -18.70 -2.24
CA ARG A 142 -11.26 -19.81 -3.18
C ARG A 142 -9.77 -20.09 -3.35
N LEU A 143 -8.95 -19.05 -3.56
CA LEU A 143 -7.50 -19.21 -3.67
C LEU A 143 -6.88 -19.81 -2.40
N LEU A 144 -7.39 -19.44 -1.21
CA LEU A 144 -6.94 -20.02 0.05
C LEU A 144 -7.29 -21.52 0.14
N GLU A 145 -8.48 -21.92 -0.32
CA GLU A 145 -8.88 -23.33 -0.35
C GLU A 145 -8.03 -24.14 -1.33
N GLU A 146 -7.70 -23.59 -2.50
CA GLU A 146 -6.83 -24.22 -3.51
C GLU A 146 -5.39 -24.39 -3.01
N ALA A 147 -4.92 -23.52 -2.13
CA ALA A 147 -3.56 -23.53 -1.59
C ALA A 147 -3.39 -24.47 -0.37
N ARG A 148 -4.47 -25.05 0.15
CA ARG A 148 -4.46 -26.00 1.27
C ARG A 148 -4.28 -27.43 0.80
#